data_AF-A0A671R0U1-F1
#
_entry.id   AF-A0A671R0U1-F1
#
_cell.length_a   1.000
_cell.length_b   1.000
_cell.length_c   1.000
_cell.angle_alpha   90.00
_cell.angle_beta   90.00
_cell.angle_gamma   90.00
#
_symmetry.space_group_name_H-M   'P 1'
#
loop_
_entity.id
_entity.type
_entity.pdbx_description
1 polymer ?
#
loop_
_entity_poly.entity_id
_entity_poly.type
_entity_poly.pdbx_seq_one_letter_code
_entity_poly.pdbx_strand_id
1 'polypeptide(L)'
;MSAKNMEKVEQATNRKNISLPMSRVRLIMKSSPDVSCINQDALFLTTKATELFVQHLALSSYKNGSGKETNTLSYSDLANAAEESETFQFLTGESWPFVMMTNTVQTKSAGV
;
A
#
# COMPACT_ATOMS: atom_id res chain seq x y z
N MET A 1 -17.96 34.43 10.04
CA MET A 1 -18.49 33.14 9.58
C MET A 1 -17.32 32.20 9.34
N SER A 2 -17.44 30.96 9.82
CA SER A 2 -16.41 29.97 10.16
C SER A 2 -15.23 29.77 9.19
N ALA A 3 -14.01 29.85 9.73
CA ALA A 3 -12.88 29.06 9.28
C ALA A 3 -13.14 27.59 9.65
N LYS A 4 -12.99 26.71 8.67
CA LYS A 4 -13.31 25.28 8.73
C LYS A 4 -12.36 24.57 9.68
N ASN A 5 -12.95 23.74 10.54
CA ASN A 5 -12.30 22.88 11.52
C ASN A 5 -11.23 22.00 10.84
N MET A 6 -9.99 22.22 11.23
CA MET A 6 -8.88 21.31 10.98
C MET A 6 -9.12 20.10 11.88
N GLU A 7 -9.44 18.97 11.28
CA GLU A 7 -9.76 17.73 11.98
C GLU A 7 -8.54 17.29 12.81
N LYS A 8 -8.68 17.49 14.11
CA LYS A 8 -7.74 17.10 15.15
C LYS A 8 -7.65 15.58 15.14
N VAL A 9 -6.60 15.02 14.54
CA VAL A 9 -6.25 13.60 14.69
C VAL A 9 -5.67 13.40 16.10
N GLU A 10 -6.52 13.53 17.10
CA GLU A 10 -6.29 13.01 18.45
C GLU A 10 -6.77 11.56 18.46
N GLN A 11 -5.94 10.65 17.93
CA GLN A 11 -6.07 9.24 18.28
C GLN A 11 -5.24 8.98 19.52
N ALA A 12 -5.89 9.24 20.66
CA ALA A 12 -5.52 8.68 21.94
C ALA A 12 -5.36 7.15 21.80
N THR A 13 -4.12 6.68 21.78
CA THR A 13 -3.61 5.51 22.51
C THR A 13 -4.60 4.38 22.83
N ASN A 14 -5.38 3.91 21.85
CA ASN A 14 -6.03 2.60 21.97
C ASN A 14 -4.99 1.52 21.67
N ARG A 15 -4.05 1.31 22.62
CA ARG A 15 -3.09 0.20 22.64
C ARG A 15 -3.79 -1.19 22.55
N LYS A 16 -5.12 -1.25 22.60
CA LYS A 16 -5.93 -2.48 22.59
C LYS A 16 -6.59 -2.81 21.25
N ASN A 17 -6.44 -1.99 20.21
CA ASN A 17 -7.16 -2.20 18.95
C ASN A 17 -6.23 -2.54 17.78
N ILE A 18 -5.28 -3.45 17.98
CA ILE A 18 -4.53 -4.05 16.86
C ILE A 18 -5.34 -5.26 16.37
N SER A 19 -5.70 -5.25 15.08
CA SER A 19 -6.36 -6.33 14.37
C SER A 19 -5.37 -7.36 13.81
N LEU A 20 -4.15 -6.92 13.48
CA LEU A 20 -3.11 -7.82 12.96
C LEU A 20 -2.33 -8.54 14.07
N PRO A 21 -2.10 -9.86 13.99
CA PRO A 21 -1.34 -10.57 15.01
C PRO A 21 0.13 -10.13 15.04
N MET A 22 0.54 -9.46 16.13
CA MET A 22 1.92 -8.96 16.31
C MET A 22 2.98 -10.07 16.22
N SER A 23 2.63 -11.32 16.56
CA SER A 23 3.52 -12.48 16.39
C SER A 23 3.88 -12.72 14.92
N ARG A 24 2.92 -12.55 14.00
CA ARG A 24 3.13 -12.74 12.57
C ARG A 24 3.93 -11.60 11.97
N VAL A 25 3.66 -10.35 12.39
CA VAL A 25 4.45 -9.18 12.00
C VAL A 25 5.91 -9.35 12.45
N ARG A 26 6.14 -9.77 13.70
CA ARG A 26 7.49 -10.04 14.21
C ARG A 26 8.21 -11.13 13.39
N LEU A 27 7.50 -12.20 13.02
CA LEU A 27 8.08 -13.27 12.21
C LEU A 27 8.53 -12.76 10.84
N ILE A 28 7.72 -11.93 10.18
CA ILE A 28 8.07 -11.32 8.89
C ILE A 28 9.24 -10.35 9.05
N MET A 29 9.25 -9.50 10.08
CA MET A 29 10.38 -8.61 10.35
C MET A 29 11.70 -9.37 10.57
N LYS A 30 11.65 -10.56 11.18
CA LYS A 30 12.81 -11.44 11.41
C LYS A 30 13.20 -12.30 10.21
N SER A 31 12.45 -12.30 9.10
CA SER A 31 12.87 -13.04 7.90
C SER A 31 14.07 -12.38 7.22
N SER A 32 14.31 -11.09 7.49
CA SER A 32 15.51 -10.40 7.04
C SER A 32 16.72 -10.83 7.86
N PRO A 33 17.84 -11.25 7.22
CA PRO A 33 19.02 -11.77 7.91
C PRO A 33 19.68 -10.76 8.86
N ASP A 34 19.45 -9.46 8.64
CA ASP A 34 20.05 -8.37 9.42
C ASP A 34 19.27 -8.03 10.71
N VAL A 35 18.10 -8.66 10.95
CA VAL A 35 17.22 -8.33 12.08
C VAL A 35 17.35 -9.36 13.20
N SER A 36 18.19 -9.04 14.19
CA SER A 36 18.44 -9.91 15.35
C SER A 36 17.41 -9.71 16.49
N CYS A 37 17.15 -8.46 16.87
CA CYS A 37 16.22 -8.08 17.93
C CYS A 37 15.24 -6.99 17.47
N ILE A 38 14.03 -6.99 18.04
CA ILE A 38 12.96 -6.04 17.70
C ILE A 38 12.35 -5.53 19.01
N ASN A 39 12.34 -4.21 19.19
CA ASN A 39 11.69 -3.57 20.34
C ASN A 39 10.15 -3.70 20.24
N GLN A 40 9.45 -3.86 21.38
CA GLN A 40 7.99 -3.95 21.42
C GLN A 40 7.30 -2.70 20.87
N ASP A 41 7.82 -1.50 21.14
CA ASP A 41 7.23 -0.27 20.61
C ASP A 41 7.40 -0.16 19.09
N ALA A 42 8.55 -0.59 18.55
CA ALA A 42 8.77 -0.67 17.10
C ALA A 42 7.82 -1.70 16.46
N LEU A 43 7.66 -2.87 17.08
CA LEU A 43 6.72 -3.89 16.61
C LEU A 43 5.27 -3.38 16.61
N PHE A 44 4.86 -2.67 17.67
CA PHE A 44 3.54 -2.06 17.75
C PHE A 44 3.33 -1.04 16.63
N LEU A 45 4.30 -0.15 16.42
CA LEU A 45 4.23 0.88 15.39
C LEU A 45 4.19 0.28 13.98
N THR A 46 5.04 -0.70 13.68
CA THR A 46 5.03 -1.42 12.40
C THR A 46 3.69 -2.10 12.18
N THR A 47 3.15 -2.78 13.20
CA THR A 47 1.84 -3.45 13.09
C THR A 47 0.73 -2.43 12.75
N LYS A 48 0.73 -1.26 13.39
CA LYS A 48 -0.20 -0.17 13.09
C LYS A 48 -0.01 0.44 11.72
N ALA A 49 1.24 0.65 11.31
CA ALA A 49 1.55 1.15 9.98
C ALA A 49 1.07 0.16 8.90
N THR A 50 1.22 -1.15 9.11
CA THR A 50 0.73 -2.17 8.17
C THR A 50 -0.80 -2.14 8.03
N GLU A 51 -1.55 -1.94 9.13
CA GLU A 51 -3.01 -1.81 9.06
C GLU A 51 -3.44 -0.61 8.21
N LEU A 52 -2.82 0.55 8.46
CA LEU A 52 -3.09 1.77 7.70
C LEU A 52 -2.65 1.64 6.25
N PHE A 53 -1.52 0.97 6.00
CA PHE A 53 -1.00 0.73 4.67
C PHE A 53 -1.96 -0.11 3.82
N VAL A 54 -2.50 -1.21 4.36
CA VAL A 54 -3.46 -2.06 3.63
C VAL A 54 -4.72 -1.27 3.27
N GLN A 55 -5.26 -0.48 4.20
CA GLN A 55 -6.43 0.37 3.92
C GLN A 55 -6.13 1.43 2.86
N HIS A 56 -4.96 2.05 2.95
CA HIS A 56 -4.54 3.08 2.00
C HIS A 56 -4.32 2.48 0.60
N LEU A 57 -3.65 1.33 0.50
CA LEU A 57 -3.43 0.64 -0.77
C LEU A 57 -4.76 0.26 -1.43
N ALA A 58 -5.69 -0.33 -0.68
CA ALA A 58 -7.01 -0.70 -1.19
C ALA A 58 -7.79 0.53 -1.69
N LEU A 59 -7.82 1.61 -0.90
CA LEU A 59 -8.53 2.83 -1.26
C LEU A 59 -7.91 3.53 -2.48
N SER A 60 -6.58 3.64 -2.53
CA SER A 60 -5.86 4.26 -3.65
C SER A 60 -6.08 3.46 -4.93
N SER A 61 -5.98 2.14 -4.86
CA SER A 61 -6.23 1.25 -6.01
C SER A 61 -7.67 1.33 -6.49
N TYR A 62 -8.64 1.37 -5.56
CA TYR A 62 -10.05 1.52 -5.90
C TYR A 62 -10.37 2.88 -6.54
N LYS A 63 -9.71 3.96 -6.10
CA LYS A 63 -9.96 5.32 -6.58
C LYS A 63 -9.32 5.62 -7.93
N ASN A 64 -8.19 4.99 -8.22
CA ASN A 64 -7.39 5.21 -9.43
C ASN A 64 -7.69 4.17 -10.53
N GLY A 65 -8.17 2.98 -10.14
CA GLY A 65 -8.61 1.95 -11.08
C GLY A 65 -10.07 2.10 -11.55
N SER A 66 -10.58 1.09 -12.27
CA SER A 66 -11.98 1.06 -12.74
C SER A 66 -12.98 0.79 -11.62
N GLY A 67 -12.49 0.55 -10.39
CA GLY A 67 -13.31 0.15 -9.26
C GLY A 67 -14.43 1.12 -8.91
N LYS A 68 -14.28 2.42 -9.18
CA LYS A 68 -15.39 3.40 -9.03
C LYS A 68 -16.60 3.12 -9.93
N GLU A 69 -16.36 2.56 -11.12
CA GLU A 69 -17.42 2.28 -12.10
C GLU A 69 -17.97 0.87 -11.93
N THR A 70 -17.12 -0.09 -11.63
CA THR A 70 -17.50 -1.51 -11.49
C THR A 70 -17.90 -1.89 -10.05
N ASN A 71 -17.65 -1.01 -9.08
CA ASN A 71 -17.81 -1.26 -7.64
C ASN A 71 -17.07 -2.51 -7.14
N THR A 72 -15.98 -2.87 -7.82
CA THR A 72 -15.15 -4.05 -7.55
C THR A 72 -13.68 -3.66 -7.58
N LEU A 73 -12.86 -4.26 -6.71
CA LEU A 73 -11.41 -4.05 -6.73
C LEU A 73 -10.74 -5.28 -7.35
N SER A 74 -10.10 -5.09 -8.50
CA SER A 74 -9.38 -6.14 -9.20
C SER A 74 -7.88 -6.09 -8.90
N TYR A 75 -7.17 -7.18 -9.19
CA TYR A 75 -5.72 -7.23 -9.06
C TYR A 75 -5.01 -6.25 -10.01
N SER A 76 -5.56 -6.04 -11.20
CA SER A 76 -5.02 -5.07 -12.16
C SER A 76 -5.07 -3.65 -11.61
N ASP A 77 -6.11 -3.29 -10.85
CA ASP A 77 -6.18 -1.98 -10.19
C ASP A 77 -5.07 -1.79 -9.14
N LEU A 78 -4.75 -2.85 -8.40
CA LEU A 78 -3.65 -2.85 -7.42
C LEU A 78 -2.28 -2.73 -8.11
N ALA A 79 -2.09 -3.45 -9.22
CA ALA A 79 -0.86 -3.40 -10.00
C ALA A 79 -0.62 -2.01 -10.60
N ASN A 80 -1.65 -1.42 -11.21
CA ASN A 80 -1.57 -0.08 -11.79
C ASN A 80 -1.31 0.98 -10.71
N ALA A 81 -2.01 0.92 -9.58
CA ALA A 81 -1.78 1.86 -8.49
C ALA A 81 -0.35 1.76 -7.93
N ALA A 82 0.23 0.56 -7.89
CA ALA A 82 1.60 0.36 -7.47
C ALA A 82 2.61 0.98 -8.46
N GLU A 83 2.34 0.92 -9.76
CA GLU A 83 3.19 1.49 -10.81
C GLU A 83 3.11 3.02 -10.89
N GLU A 84 1.91 3.58 -10.76
CA GLU A 84 1.69 5.02 -10.91
C GLU A 84 2.12 5.83 -9.68
N SER A 85 2.15 5.21 -8.50
CA SER A 85 2.43 5.91 -7.25
C SER A 85 3.85 5.69 -6.78
N GLU A 86 4.64 6.77 -6.69
CA GLU A 86 6.01 6.74 -6.16
C GLU A 86 6.08 6.13 -4.75
N THR A 87 5.05 6.34 -3.92
CA THR A 87 4.98 5.79 -2.56
C THR A 87 4.80 4.27 -2.53
N PHE A 88 4.36 3.65 -3.63
CA PHE A 88 4.17 2.22 -3.80
C PHE A 88 5.24 1.56 -4.66
N GLN A 89 6.24 2.31 -5.14
CA GLN A 89 7.30 1.78 -5.99
C GLN A 89 8.10 0.63 -5.34
N PHE A 90 8.13 0.54 -4.01
CA PHE A 90 8.72 -0.61 -3.32
C PHE A 90 7.99 -1.94 -3.59
N LEU A 91 6.78 -1.89 -4.16
CA LEU A 91 5.99 -3.05 -4.59
C LEU A 91 6.26 -3.47 -6.04
N THR A 92 6.92 -2.63 -6.85
CA THR A 92 7.05 -2.81 -8.32
C THR A 92 8.36 -3.45 -8.78
N GLY A 93 9.16 -4.01 -7.86
CA GLY A 93 10.46 -4.64 -8.16
C GLY A 93 10.38 -6.02 -8.85
N GLU A 94 11.57 -6.61 -9.06
CA GLU A 94 11.90 -7.88 -9.78
C GLU A 94 11.00 -9.11 -9.49
N SER A 95 10.14 -9.06 -8.47
CA SER A 95 9.16 -10.11 -8.16
C SER A 95 7.90 -10.06 -9.03
N TRP A 96 7.67 -9.00 -9.83
CA TRP A 96 6.50 -8.85 -10.68
C TRP A 96 6.88 -8.81 -12.18
N PRO A 97 7.27 -9.94 -12.78
CA PRO A 97 7.70 -9.99 -14.18
C PRO A 97 6.61 -9.57 -15.19
N PHE A 98 5.34 -9.46 -14.76
CA PHE A 98 4.22 -9.21 -15.66
C PHE A 98 3.92 -7.70 -15.88
N VAL A 99 4.31 -6.81 -14.97
CA VAL A 99 3.88 -5.40 -15.01
C VAL A 99 4.67 -4.57 -16.04
N MET A 100 5.94 -4.89 -16.27
CA MET A 100 6.77 -4.19 -17.27
C MET A 100 6.34 -4.42 -18.72
N MET A 101 5.40 -5.33 -18.99
CA MET A 101 5.05 -5.72 -20.37
C MET A 101 3.86 -4.93 -20.96
N THR A 102 3.17 -4.09 -20.18
CA THR A 102 1.97 -3.37 -20.65
C THR A 102 2.20 -1.93 -21.07
N ASN A 103 3.37 -1.33 -20.78
CA ASN A 103 3.64 0.09 -21.04
C ASN A 103 4.64 0.37 -22.18
N THR A 104 4.62 -0.41 -23.27
CA THR A 104 5.28 0.01 -24.52
C THR A 104 4.46 -0.36 -25.75
N VAL A 105 3.38 0.38 -25.98
CA VAL A 105 2.92 0.66 -27.35
C VAL A 105 3.61 1.94 -27.80
N GLN A 106 4.83 1.82 -28.34
CA GLN A 106 5.34 2.86 -29.23
C GLN A 106 4.76 2.66 -30.62
N THR A 107 4.10 3.72 -31.05
CA THR A 107 3.50 3.94 -32.35
C THR A 107 4.56 3.95 -33.45
N LYS A 108 4.25 3.32 -34.58
CA LYS A 108 4.57 3.92 -35.88
C LYS A 108 3.57 3.47 -36.94
N SER A 109 2.59 4.35 -37.13
CA SER A 109 1.99 4.58 -38.44
C SER A 109 3.11 5.01 -39.40
N ALA A 110 3.32 4.25 -40.45
CA ALA A 110 3.95 4.71 -41.68
C ALA A 110 3.23 4.01 -42.82
N GLY A 111 2.28 4.71 -43.43
CA GLY A 111 1.81 4.35 -44.75
C GLY A 111 2.96 4.47 -45.76
N VAL A 112 3.07 3.49 -46.65
CA VAL A 112 2.83 3.60 -48.11
C VAL A 112 2.35 2.22 -48.55
#